data_AF-A0AAX7TVV8-F1
#
_entry.id   AF-A0AAX7TVV8-F1
#
_cell.length_a   1.000
_cell.length_b   1.000
_cell.length_c   1.000
_cell.angle_alpha   90.00
_cell.angle_beta   90.00
_cell.angle_gamma   90.00
#
_symmetry.space_group_name_H-M   'P 1'
#
loop_
_entity.id
_entity.type
_entity.pdbx_description
1 polymer ?
#
loop_
_entity_poly.entity_id
_entity_poly.type
_entity_poly.pdbx_seq_one_letter_code
_entity_poly.pdbx_strand_id
1 'polypeptide(L)'
;MSLSSKDKTLVKTFWAKVESKGAEMGGEALGRMLVAYPQTKTYFSHWGDLSPNSPQVKKHGATIMAAVGKAVKNIDDLTNHLSKLSELHASQLRVDPANFKNIDDLTNHLSKLSELHASQLRVDPANFKILTHTMILVLGMYFPADFTPEVHVSMDKFFNNVAWALSERYR
;
A
#
# COMPACT_ATOMS: atom_id res chain seq x y z
N MET A 1 12.46 2.01 6.66
CA MET A 1 12.74 2.25 8.11
C MET A 1 11.83 1.31 8.87
N SER A 2 12.34 0.44 9.74
CA SER A 2 11.46 -0.47 10.48
C SER A 2 10.45 0.31 11.35
N LEU A 3 9.23 -0.21 11.48
CA LEU A 3 8.19 0.40 12.31
C LEU A 3 8.41 -0.01 13.77
N SER A 4 8.56 0.97 14.65
CA SER A 4 8.58 0.71 16.10
C SER A 4 7.19 0.27 16.58
N SER A 5 7.11 -0.35 17.76
CA SER A 5 5.82 -0.71 18.37
C SER A 5 4.90 0.49 18.51
N LYS A 6 5.46 1.68 18.83
CA LYS A 6 4.71 2.94 18.88
C LYS A 6 4.17 3.32 17.50
N ASP A 7 4.98 3.24 16.44
CA ASP A 7 4.53 3.54 15.08
C ASP A 7 3.37 2.60 14.68
N LYS A 8 3.49 1.29 14.97
CA LYS A 8 2.45 0.31 14.66
C LYS A 8 1.14 0.58 15.39
N THR A 9 1.20 0.90 16.68
CA THR A 9 0.02 1.29 17.47
C THR A 9 -0.65 2.53 16.87
N LEU A 10 0.13 3.57 16.55
CA LEU A 10 -0.41 4.80 15.97
C LEU A 10 -1.07 4.54 14.60
N VAL A 11 -0.42 3.76 13.73
CA VAL A 11 -0.98 3.38 12.43
C VAL A 11 -2.30 2.63 12.61
N LYS A 12 -2.37 1.64 13.49
CA LYS A 12 -3.62 0.90 13.76
C LYS A 12 -4.73 1.78 14.31
N THR A 13 -4.42 2.57 15.33
CA THR A 13 -5.40 3.45 15.99
C THR A 13 -5.94 4.49 15.02
N PHE A 14 -5.07 5.09 14.20
CA PHE A 14 -5.50 6.05 13.20
C PHE A 14 -6.31 5.36 12.09
N TRP A 15 -5.86 4.20 11.60
CA TRP A 15 -6.55 3.47 10.54
C TRP A 15 -7.98 3.06 10.92
N ALA A 16 -8.24 2.74 12.19
CA ALA A 16 -9.59 2.46 12.69
C ALA A 16 -10.58 3.63 12.47
N LYS A 17 -10.08 4.88 12.43
CA LYS A 17 -10.89 6.07 12.10
C LYS A 17 -11.07 6.24 10.59
N VAL A 18 -10.05 5.85 9.82
CA VAL A 18 -10.00 5.97 8.35
C VAL A 18 -10.86 4.92 7.65
N GLU A 19 -10.98 3.71 8.21
CA GLU A 19 -11.51 2.52 7.52
C GLU A 19 -12.89 2.76 6.88
N SER A 20 -13.80 3.45 7.57
CA SER A 20 -15.15 3.74 7.06
C SER A 20 -15.19 4.68 5.85
N LYS A 21 -14.16 5.52 5.68
CA LYS A 21 -14.02 6.46 4.56
C LYS A 21 -12.95 6.05 3.54
N GLY A 22 -12.30 4.90 3.75
CA GLY A 22 -11.15 4.47 2.97
C GLY A 22 -11.41 4.44 1.47
N ALA A 23 -12.57 3.97 1.02
CA ALA A 23 -12.91 3.91 -0.40
C ALA A 23 -12.96 5.30 -1.07
N GLU A 24 -13.61 6.27 -0.41
CA GLU A 24 -13.72 7.65 -0.88
C GLU A 24 -12.34 8.32 -0.94
N MET A 25 -11.59 8.21 0.16
CA MET A 25 -10.26 8.81 0.30
C MET A 25 -9.26 8.21 -0.71
N GLY A 26 -9.34 6.91 -0.98
CA GLY A 26 -8.51 6.26 -1.99
C GLY A 26 -8.79 6.78 -3.40
N GLY A 27 -10.07 7.01 -3.72
CA GLY A 27 -10.47 7.62 -4.99
C GLY A 27 -9.94 9.04 -5.12
N GLU A 28 -10.03 9.85 -4.06
CA GLU A 28 -9.48 11.20 -4.04
C GLU A 28 -7.96 11.23 -4.15
N ALA A 29 -7.25 10.38 -3.41
CA ALA A 29 -5.79 10.30 -3.45
C ALA A 29 -5.27 9.90 -4.84
N LEU A 30 -5.93 8.95 -5.50
CA LEU A 30 -5.61 8.56 -6.87
C LEU A 30 -5.96 9.67 -7.88
N GLY A 31 -7.13 10.30 -7.75
CA GLY A 31 -7.51 11.43 -8.60
C GLY A 31 -6.52 12.59 -8.50
N ARG A 32 -6.09 12.93 -7.28
CA ARG A 32 -5.06 13.95 -7.04
C ARG A 32 -3.71 13.57 -7.65
N MET A 33 -3.32 12.29 -7.56
CA MET A 33 -2.10 11.80 -8.20
C MET A 33 -2.14 12.02 -9.71
N LEU A 34 -3.24 11.64 -10.38
CA LEU A 34 -3.38 11.77 -11.82
C LEU A 34 -3.40 13.23 -12.28
N VAL A 35 -3.94 14.15 -11.48
CA VAL A 35 -3.99 15.58 -11.81
C VAL A 35 -2.65 16.28 -11.54
N ALA A 36 -2.08 16.09 -10.34
CA ALA A 36 -0.87 16.79 -9.91
C ALA A 36 0.42 16.18 -10.50
N TYR A 37 0.40 14.90 -10.88
CA TYR A 37 1.54 14.18 -11.43
C TYR A 37 1.15 13.50 -12.76
N PRO A 38 1.00 14.26 -13.87
CA PRO A 38 0.46 13.76 -15.13
C PRO A 38 1.25 12.60 -15.75
N GLN A 39 2.53 12.46 -15.43
CA GLN A 39 3.35 11.32 -15.87
C GLN A 39 2.78 9.97 -15.40
N THR A 40 2.04 9.96 -14.29
CA THR A 40 1.40 8.74 -13.76
C THR A 40 0.23 8.27 -14.60
N LYS A 41 -0.33 9.13 -15.47
CA LYS A 41 -1.47 8.78 -16.34
C LYS A 41 -1.14 7.68 -17.34
N THR A 42 0.13 7.50 -17.70
CA THR A 42 0.55 6.48 -18.67
C THR A 42 0.15 5.06 -18.25
N TYR A 43 0.12 4.77 -16.94
CA TYR A 43 -0.27 3.46 -16.40
C TYR A 43 -1.78 3.20 -16.48
N PHE A 44 -2.58 4.24 -16.70
CA PHE A 44 -4.04 4.21 -16.73
C PHE A 44 -4.61 4.60 -18.09
N SER A 45 -3.78 4.64 -19.14
CA SER A 45 -4.18 5.04 -20.51
C SER A 45 -5.31 4.18 -21.11
N HIS A 46 -5.53 2.98 -20.57
CA HIS A 46 -6.62 2.10 -20.94
C HIS A 46 -7.99 2.54 -20.37
N TRP A 47 -8.02 3.50 -19.45
CA TRP A 47 -9.26 4.14 -18.99
C TRP A 47 -9.55 5.35 -19.87
N GLY A 48 -10.79 5.43 -20.37
CA GLY A 48 -11.23 6.56 -21.20
C GLY A 48 -11.33 7.88 -20.40
N ASP A 49 -11.72 7.83 -19.13
CA ASP A 49 -11.80 9.00 -18.24
C ASP A 49 -10.87 8.84 -17.03
N LEU A 50 -9.89 9.75 -16.94
CA LEU A 50 -8.92 9.87 -15.84
C LEU A 50 -9.22 11.05 -14.91
N SER A 51 -10.38 11.68 -15.02
CA SER A 51 -10.81 12.74 -14.11
C SER A 51 -10.97 12.20 -12.68
N PRO A 52 -10.80 13.03 -11.64
CA PRO A 52 -11.01 12.61 -10.25
C PRO A 52 -12.43 12.06 -9.97
N ASN A 53 -13.41 12.42 -10.80
CA ASN A 53 -14.79 11.96 -10.67
C ASN A 53 -15.09 10.66 -11.43
N SER A 54 -14.14 10.17 -12.23
CA SER A 54 -14.27 8.93 -12.99
C SER A 54 -14.64 7.75 -12.08
N PRO A 55 -15.65 6.94 -12.45
CA PRO A 55 -15.98 5.71 -11.73
C PRO A 55 -14.79 4.74 -11.64
N GLN A 56 -13.94 4.68 -12.68
CA GLN A 56 -12.76 3.80 -12.71
C GLN A 56 -11.71 4.25 -11.69
N VAL A 57 -11.44 5.54 -11.63
CA VAL A 57 -10.51 6.14 -10.64
C VAL A 57 -11.02 5.88 -9.22
N LYS A 58 -12.31 6.13 -8.94
CA LYS A 58 -12.89 5.86 -7.61
C LYS A 58 -12.82 4.38 -7.24
N LYS A 59 -13.19 3.49 -8.16
CA LYS A 59 -13.15 2.04 -7.93
C LYS A 59 -11.73 1.54 -7.66
N HIS A 60 -10.75 1.98 -8.44
CA HIS A 60 -9.36 1.57 -8.25
C HIS A 60 -8.76 2.16 -6.96
N GLY A 61 -9.06 3.42 -6.64
CA GLY A 61 -8.71 4.02 -5.35
C GLY A 61 -9.22 3.22 -4.16
N ALA A 62 -10.47 2.72 -4.23
CA ALA A 62 -11.02 1.83 -3.22
C ALA A 62 -10.26 0.49 -3.14
N THR A 63 -9.83 -0.08 -4.27
CA THR A 63 -8.97 -1.28 -4.29
C THR A 63 -7.63 -1.03 -3.59
N ILE A 64 -6.99 0.11 -3.83
CA ILE A 64 -5.74 0.51 -3.15
C ILE A 64 -5.97 0.57 -1.64
N MET A 65 -7.02 1.25 -1.19
CA MET A 65 -7.29 1.42 0.24
C MET A 65 -7.68 0.11 0.95
N ALA A 66 -8.36 -0.81 0.24
CA ALA A 66 -8.59 -2.15 0.76
C ALA A 66 -7.27 -2.93 0.95
N ALA A 67 -6.32 -2.80 0.02
CA ALA A 67 -5.00 -3.42 0.15
C ALA A 67 -4.18 -2.80 1.30
N VAL A 68 -4.21 -1.48 1.45
CA VAL A 68 -3.59 -0.78 2.58
C VAL A 68 -4.20 -1.25 3.90
N GLY A 69 -5.53 -1.38 3.98
CA GLY A 69 -6.20 -1.87 5.19
C GLY A 69 -5.83 -3.30 5.56
N LYS A 70 -5.61 -4.17 4.56
CA LYS A 70 -5.05 -5.51 4.80
C LYS A 70 -3.62 -5.43 5.34
N ALA A 71 -2.77 -4.56 4.79
CA ALA A 71 -1.42 -4.35 5.29
C ALA A 71 -1.41 -3.84 6.74
N VAL A 72 -2.30 -2.91 7.10
CA VAL A 72 -2.44 -2.44 8.49
C VAL A 72 -2.90 -3.54 9.44
N LYS A 73 -3.87 -4.38 9.03
CA LYS A 73 -4.37 -5.50 9.86
C LYS A 73 -3.26 -6.51 10.18
N ASN A 74 -2.31 -6.69 9.27
CA ASN A 74 -1.22 -7.66 9.42
C ASN A 74 0.10 -7.03 9.90
N ILE A 75 0.13 -5.75 10.26
CA ILE A 75 1.37 -5.01 10.64
C ILE A 75 2.16 -5.62 11.83
N ASP A 76 1.51 -6.47 12.64
CA ASP A 76 2.08 -7.13 13.82
C ASP A 76 2.37 -8.64 13.65
N ASP A 77 1.74 -9.32 12.69
CA ASP A 77 1.72 -10.80 12.65
C ASP A 77 1.96 -11.38 11.25
N LEU A 78 3.05 -10.93 10.64
CA LEU A 78 3.48 -11.42 9.33
C LEU A 78 4.20 -12.76 9.46
N THR A 79 4.96 -12.98 10.54
CA THR A 79 5.68 -14.24 10.76
C THR A 79 4.76 -15.47 10.86
N ASN A 80 3.64 -15.43 11.60
CA ASN A 80 2.72 -16.59 11.68
C ASN A 80 1.95 -16.81 10.37
N HIS A 81 1.59 -15.73 9.65
CA HIS A 81 0.91 -15.85 8.35
C HIS A 81 1.84 -16.48 7.31
N LEU A 82 3.13 -16.15 7.36
CA LEU A 82 4.16 -16.69 6.47
C LEU A 82 4.54 -18.13 6.81
N SER A 83 4.52 -18.54 8.08
CA SER A 83 4.67 -19.97 8.44
C SER A 83 3.59 -20.80 7.76
N LYS A 84 2.33 -20.35 7.82
CA LYS A 84 1.19 -21.03 7.18
C LYS A 84 1.25 -20.99 5.65
N LEU A 85 1.70 -19.88 5.07
CA LEU A 85 1.83 -19.73 3.61
C LEU A 85 3.02 -20.52 3.05
N SER A 86 4.14 -20.59 3.79
CA SER A 86 5.32 -21.41 3.47
C SER A 86 4.98 -22.90 3.53
N GLU A 87 4.23 -23.35 4.52
CA GLU A 87 3.70 -24.72 4.60
C GLU A 87 2.79 -25.04 3.40
N LEU A 88 1.91 -24.11 3.01
CA LEU A 88 1.05 -24.27 1.84
C LEU A 88 1.85 -24.32 0.52
N HIS A 89 2.86 -23.47 0.34
CA HIS A 89 3.69 -23.44 -0.85
C HIS A 89 4.65 -24.63 -0.96
N ALA A 90 5.21 -25.10 0.16
CA ALA A 90 6.02 -26.31 0.19
C ALA A 90 5.18 -27.56 -0.11
N SER A 91 3.95 -27.64 0.42
CA SER A 91 3.07 -28.79 0.23
C SER A 91 2.35 -28.83 -1.13
N GLN A 92 2.01 -27.68 -1.72
CA GLN A 92 1.23 -27.62 -2.96
C GLN A 92 2.02 -27.17 -4.19
N LEU A 93 3.04 -26.32 -4.04
CA LEU A 93 3.74 -25.68 -5.17
C LEU A 93 5.22 -26.10 -5.30
N ARG A 94 5.73 -26.94 -4.37
CA ARG A 94 7.13 -27.44 -4.32
C ARG A 94 8.19 -26.33 -4.39
N VAL A 95 7.86 -25.15 -3.87
CA VAL A 95 8.80 -24.04 -3.76
C VAL A 95 9.61 -24.21 -2.47
N ASP A 96 10.94 -24.11 -2.58
CA ASP A 96 11.87 -24.30 -1.46
C ASP A 96 11.58 -23.29 -0.33
N PRO A 97 11.36 -23.75 0.93
CA PRO A 97 11.25 -22.89 2.11
C PRO A 97 12.41 -21.89 2.29
N ALA A 98 13.59 -22.16 1.72
CA ALA A 98 14.73 -21.24 1.72
C ALA A 98 14.44 -19.90 1.00
N ASN A 99 13.45 -19.84 0.09
CA ASN A 99 13.00 -18.61 -0.56
C ASN A 99 12.25 -17.65 0.38
N PHE A 100 11.95 -18.08 1.60
CA PHE A 100 11.27 -17.28 2.63
C PHE A 100 12.24 -16.70 3.68
N LYS A 101 13.55 -16.79 3.47
CA LYS A 101 14.53 -16.30 4.44
C LYS A 101 14.63 -14.78 4.46
N ASN A 102 14.13 -14.21 5.56
CA ASN A 102 14.52 -12.92 6.17
C ASN A 102 14.58 -11.69 5.25
N ILE A 103 13.41 -11.21 4.85
CA ILE A 103 13.19 -9.82 4.40
C ILE A 103 11.90 -9.34 5.04
N ASP A 104 11.95 -8.16 5.69
CA ASP A 104 10.87 -7.53 6.48
C ASP A 104 9.48 -7.95 5.99
N ASP A 105 8.89 -8.88 6.73
CA ASP A 105 7.50 -9.30 6.90
C ASP A 105 6.41 -8.68 5.98
N LEU A 106 6.40 -7.37 5.75
CA LEU A 106 5.47 -6.69 4.84
C LEU A 106 5.68 -7.08 3.36
N THR A 107 6.92 -7.36 3.00
CA THR A 107 7.39 -7.68 1.65
C THR A 107 6.80 -8.97 1.11
N ASN A 108 6.70 -10.00 1.96
CA ASN A 108 6.12 -11.26 1.55
C ASN A 108 4.61 -11.16 1.35
N HIS A 109 3.88 -10.42 2.19
CA HIS A 109 2.44 -10.21 2.01
C HIS A 109 2.13 -9.45 0.71
N LEU A 110 2.98 -8.48 0.37
CA LEU A 110 2.84 -7.69 -0.84
C LEU A 110 3.54 -8.32 -2.05
N SER A 111 4.16 -9.50 -1.94
CA SER A 111 4.97 -10.12 -2.99
C SER A 111 4.23 -10.34 -4.30
N LYS A 112 3.00 -10.88 -4.28
CA LYS A 112 2.15 -11.03 -5.48
C LYS A 112 1.80 -9.68 -6.11
N LEU A 113 1.57 -8.67 -5.26
CA LEU A 113 1.28 -7.32 -5.73
C LEU A 113 2.54 -6.65 -6.30
N SER A 114 3.70 -6.90 -5.70
CA SER A 114 5.01 -6.48 -6.18
C SER A 114 5.30 -7.08 -7.55
N GLU A 115 5.12 -8.39 -7.72
CA GLU A 115 5.30 -9.10 -9.01
C GLU A 115 4.34 -8.57 -10.08
N LEU A 116 3.07 -8.32 -9.73
CA LEU A 116 2.12 -7.69 -10.65
C LEU A 116 2.63 -6.33 -11.13
N HIS A 117 3.05 -5.46 -10.21
CA HIS A 117 3.50 -4.11 -10.56
C HIS A 117 4.84 -4.12 -11.32
N ALA A 118 5.74 -5.05 -10.99
CA ALA A 118 7.05 -5.19 -11.63
C ALA A 118 6.95 -5.80 -13.02
N SER A 119 6.36 -6.99 -13.13
CA SER A 119 6.47 -7.83 -14.33
C SER A 119 5.38 -7.53 -15.35
N GLN A 120 4.15 -7.32 -14.89
CA GLN A 120 2.99 -7.14 -15.77
C GLN A 120 2.70 -5.66 -16.06
N LEU A 121 2.61 -4.84 -15.01
CA LEU A 121 2.26 -3.42 -15.15
C LEU A 121 3.48 -2.52 -15.43
N ARG A 122 4.68 -3.00 -15.09
CA ARG A 122 5.96 -2.30 -15.28
C ARG A 122 5.94 -0.86 -14.75
N VAL A 123 5.37 -0.68 -13.56
CA VAL A 123 5.25 0.64 -12.92
C VAL A 123 6.61 1.07 -12.40
N ASP A 124 7.14 2.23 -12.79
CA ASP A 124 8.40 2.71 -12.20
C ASP A 124 8.21 2.88 -10.66
N PRO A 125 9.04 2.23 -9.82
CA PRO A 125 8.96 2.29 -8.36
C PRO A 125 8.93 3.71 -7.78
N ALA A 126 9.48 4.71 -8.47
CA ALA A 126 9.41 6.10 -8.04
C ALA A 126 7.96 6.59 -7.87
N ASN A 127 7.01 6.03 -8.62
CA ASN A 127 5.59 6.42 -8.56
C ASN A 127 4.90 5.95 -7.28
N PHE A 128 5.41 4.94 -6.57
CA PHE A 128 4.86 4.55 -5.28
C PHE A 128 5.00 5.67 -4.24
N LYS A 129 6.10 6.41 -4.26
CA LYS A 129 6.31 7.57 -3.37
C LYS A 129 5.33 8.72 -3.67
N ILE A 130 4.97 8.90 -4.94
CA ILE A 130 3.98 9.90 -5.35
C ILE A 130 2.61 9.53 -4.77
N LEU A 131 2.20 8.26 -4.91
CA LEU A 131 0.94 7.78 -4.33
C LEU A 131 0.95 7.87 -2.80
N THR A 132 2.07 7.53 -2.14
CA THR A 132 2.24 7.72 -0.70
C THR A 132 2.00 9.17 -0.29
N HIS A 133 2.59 10.12 -1.01
CA HIS A 133 2.44 11.55 -0.72
C HIS A 133 0.97 12.00 -0.85
N THR A 134 0.29 11.63 -1.95
CA THR A 134 -1.11 12.03 -2.12
C THR A 134 -2.03 11.36 -1.09
N MET A 135 -1.70 10.15 -0.64
CA MET A 135 -2.44 9.47 0.42
C MET A 135 -2.30 10.18 1.77
N ILE A 136 -1.07 10.54 2.17
CA ILE A 136 -0.80 11.31 3.39
C ILE A 136 -1.54 12.64 3.38
N LEU A 137 -1.53 13.34 2.24
CA LEU A 137 -2.25 14.60 2.08
C LEU A 137 -3.76 14.42 2.30
N VAL A 138 -4.38 13.42 1.68
CA VAL A 138 -5.83 13.16 1.84
C VAL A 138 -6.18 12.74 3.27
N LEU A 139 -5.34 11.93 3.92
CA LEU A 139 -5.52 11.56 5.33
C LEU A 139 -5.54 12.79 6.24
N GLY A 140 -4.59 13.71 6.06
CA GLY A 140 -4.53 14.96 6.82
C GLY A 140 -5.71 15.90 6.54
N MET A 141 -6.20 15.94 5.31
CA MET A 141 -7.38 16.74 4.95
C MET A 141 -8.68 16.22 5.58
N TYR A 142 -8.87 14.91 5.63
CA TYR A 142 -10.09 14.29 6.15
C TYR A 142 -10.13 14.20 7.68
N PHE A 143 -8.95 14.11 8.31
CA PHE A 143 -8.81 13.95 9.75
C PHE A 143 -7.81 14.94 10.37
N PRO A 144 -7.96 16.26 10.14
CA PRO A 144 -6.94 17.23 10.54
C PRO A 144 -6.69 17.29 12.05
N ALA A 145 -7.70 17.02 12.87
CA ALA A 145 -7.57 16.97 14.33
C ALA A 145 -6.86 15.71 14.84
N ASP A 146 -6.97 14.60 14.10
CA ASP A 146 -6.38 13.31 14.48
C ASP A 146 -5.03 13.04 13.80
N PHE A 147 -4.70 13.78 12.74
CA PHE A 147 -3.46 13.65 11.99
C PHE A 147 -2.32 14.48 12.59
N THR A 148 -1.99 14.17 13.84
CA THR A 148 -0.89 14.84 14.58
C THR A 148 0.47 14.58 13.93
N PRO A 149 1.52 15.35 14.25
CA PRO A 149 2.87 15.10 13.74
C PRO A 149 3.37 13.66 13.98
N GLU A 150 3.06 13.06 15.12
CA GLU A 150 3.43 11.68 15.45
C GLU A 150 2.67 10.66 14.59
N VAL A 151 1.38 10.88 14.36
CA VAL A 151 0.57 10.05 13.47
C VAL A 151 1.09 10.18 12.04
N HIS A 152 1.38 11.40 11.59
CA HIS A 152 1.95 11.65 10.27
C HIS A 152 3.28 10.90 10.08
N VAL A 153 4.24 11.05 10.98
CA VAL A 153 5.53 10.34 10.89
C VAL A 153 5.33 8.82 10.88
N SER A 154 4.40 8.29 11.68
CA SER A 154 4.12 6.85 11.74
C SER A 154 3.50 6.33 10.44
N MET A 155 2.52 7.07 9.88
CA MET A 155 1.88 6.75 8.61
C MET A 155 2.86 6.87 7.44
N ASP A 156 3.72 7.89 7.43
CA ASP A 156 4.74 8.07 6.40
C ASP A 156 5.76 6.91 6.40
N LYS A 157 6.28 6.52 7.58
CA LYS A 157 7.12 5.31 7.70
C LYS A 157 6.40 4.06 7.19
N PHE A 158 5.13 3.90 7.55
CA PHE A 158 4.33 2.74 7.14
C PHE A 158 4.17 2.69 5.61
N PHE A 159 3.75 3.79 4.98
CA PHE A 159 3.60 3.83 3.52
C PHE A 159 4.93 3.69 2.79
N ASN A 160 6.03 4.25 3.32
CA ASN A 160 7.35 4.04 2.75
C ASN A 160 7.77 2.57 2.81
N ASN A 161 7.44 1.86 3.89
CA ASN A 161 7.68 0.42 3.95
C ASN A 161 6.77 -0.35 2.98
N VAL A 162 5.50 0.06 2.79
CA VAL A 162 4.62 -0.52 1.76
C VAL A 162 5.21 -0.31 0.36
N ALA A 163 5.67 0.91 0.04
CA ALA A 163 6.30 1.22 -1.23
C ALA A 163 7.57 0.40 -1.47
N TRP A 164 8.39 0.22 -0.43
CA TRP A 164 9.59 -0.62 -0.49
C TRP A 164 9.24 -2.09 -0.73
N ALA A 165 8.29 -2.64 0.04
CA ALA A 165 7.79 -3.99 -0.13
C ALA A 165 7.19 -4.25 -1.52
N LEU A 166 6.50 -3.25 -2.11
CA LEU A 166 6.03 -3.33 -3.49
C LEU A 166 7.15 -3.29 -4.51
N SER A 167 8.30 -2.72 -4.17
CA SER A 167 9.47 -2.59 -5.04
C SER A 167 10.41 -3.80 -5.00
N GLU A 168 10.18 -4.77 -4.11
CA GLU A 168 11.14 -5.85 -3.88
C GLU A 168 11.36 -6.74 -5.12
N ARG A 169 10.31 -7.05 -5.88
CA ARG A 169 10.37 -7.96 -7.04
C ARG A 169 10.78 -7.27 -8.35
N TYR A 170 11.34 -6.07 -8.29
CA TYR A 170 11.78 -5.31 -9.47
C TYR A 170 13.19 -5.69 -9.95
N ARG A 171 13.89 -6.57 -9.23
CA ARG A 171 15.28 -6.99 -9.51
C ARG A 171 15.42 -8.50 -9.39
#